data_AF-A0A817KHM4-F1
#
_entry.id   AF-A0A817KHM4-F1
#
_cell.length_a   1.000
_cell.length_b   1.000
_cell.length_c   1.000
_cell.angle_alpha   90.00
_cell.angle_beta   90.00
_cell.angle_gamma   90.00
#
_symmetry.space_group_name_H-M   'P 1'
#
loop_
_entity.id
_entity.type
_entity.pdbx_description
1 polymer ?
#
loop_
_entity_poly.entity_id
_entity_poly.type
_entity_poly.pdbx_seq_one_letter_code
_entity_poly.pdbx_strand_id
1 'polypeptide(L)'
;MKALSYVPSEWGHDVCKLLNIRVDNDWRLLGKRFGYSTSELKPWAMQTDPSMSLLNEWFMTHKTDEAIYGLLKVLHDIGRPDVEEIIRKALTAAGELIPDDISMDIKRLPPIFISYQWGSQ
;
A
#
# COMPACT_ATOMS: atom_id res chain seq x y z
N MET A 1 20.93 -6.54 -6.89
CA MET A 1 20.37 -6.28 -5.54
C MET A 1 18.87 -6.37 -5.65
N LYS A 2 18.23 -7.28 -4.91
CA LYS A 2 16.76 -7.36 -4.83
C LYS A 2 16.35 -6.22 -3.89
N ALA A 3 15.57 -5.26 -4.35
CA ALA A 3 14.99 -4.26 -3.46
C ALA A 3 14.16 -5.02 -2.42
N LEU A 4 14.40 -4.76 -1.13
CA LEU A 4 13.52 -5.25 -0.07
C LEU A 4 12.16 -4.59 -0.29
N SER A 5 11.17 -5.37 -0.70
CA SER A 5 9.78 -4.92 -0.74
C SER A 5 9.14 -5.29 0.59
N TYR A 6 8.41 -4.35 1.17
CA TYR A 6 7.57 -4.56 2.35
C TYR A 6 6.20 -5.12 1.97
N VAL A 7 5.86 -5.12 0.68
CA VAL A 7 4.63 -5.69 0.15
C VAL A 7 4.77 -7.21 0.05
N PRO A 8 3.76 -8.00 0.48
CA PRO A 8 3.78 -9.46 0.34
C PRO A 8 4.01 -9.91 -1.10
N SER A 9 4.93 -10.86 -1.27
CA SER A 9 5.43 -11.26 -2.59
C SER A 9 4.44 -12.11 -3.39
N GLU A 10 3.50 -12.73 -2.69
CA GLU A 10 2.51 -13.68 -3.20
C GLU A 10 1.51 -13.01 -4.14
N TRP A 11 1.26 -11.72 -3.95
CA TRP A 11 0.29 -10.95 -4.72
C TRP A 11 0.76 -9.54 -5.10
N GLY A 12 1.83 -9.02 -4.46
CA GLY A 12 2.27 -7.64 -4.62
C GLY A 12 2.55 -7.23 -6.06
N HIS A 13 3.19 -8.12 -6.84
CA HIS A 13 3.49 -7.85 -8.25
C HIS A 13 2.23 -7.75 -9.11
N ASP A 14 1.25 -8.63 -8.92
CA ASP A 14 0.01 -8.63 -9.70
C ASP A 14 -0.87 -7.42 -9.38
N VAL A 15 -0.94 -7.06 -8.10
CA VAL A 15 -1.61 -5.83 -7.64
C VAL A 15 -0.96 -4.59 -8.24
N CYS A 16 0.36 -4.47 -8.18
CA CYS A 16 1.08 -3.32 -8.73
C CYS A 16 0.92 -3.21 -10.24
N LYS A 17 0.93 -4.34 -10.95
CA LYS A 17 0.66 -4.39 -12.39
C LYS A 17 -0.71 -3.78 -12.72
N LEU A 18 -1.75 -4.11 -11.97
CA LEU A 18 -3.10 -3.57 -12.18
C LEU A 18 -3.25 -2.11 -11.74
N LEU A 19 -2.55 -1.69 -10.68
CA LEU A 19 -2.62 -0.31 -10.17
C LEU A 19 -1.80 0.68 -11.01
N ASN A 20 -0.81 0.21 -11.78
CA ASN A 20 -0.05 1.03 -12.71
C ASN A 20 -0.76 1.26 -14.07
N ILE A 21 -1.86 0.54 -14.34
CA ILE A 21 -2.69 0.82 -15.52
C ILE A 21 -3.37 2.18 -15.33
N ARG A 22 -3.20 3.06 -16.31
CA ARG A 22 -3.73 4.42 -16.25
C ARG A 22 -5.25 4.43 -16.35
N VAL A 23 -5.92 4.59 -15.21
CA VAL A 23 -7.37 4.79 -15.07
C VAL A 23 -7.66 5.83 -13.98
N ASP A 24 -8.93 6.21 -13.79
CA ASP A 24 -9.32 7.22 -12.81
C ASP A 24 -9.12 6.76 -11.35
N ASN A 25 -9.25 5.46 -11.11
CA ASN A 25 -9.08 4.80 -9.81
C ASN A 25 -7.80 3.95 -9.74
N ASP A 26 -6.69 4.53 -10.20
CA ASP A 26 -5.37 3.92 -10.14
C ASP A 26 -4.61 4.29 -8.85
N TRP A 27 -3.32 3.94 -8.80
CA TRP A 27 -2.45 4.18 -7.63
C TRP A 27 -2.44 5.65 -7.15
N ARG A 28 -2.74 6.63 -8.02
CA ARG A 28 -2.76 8.05 -7.64
C ARG A 28 -3.96 8.37 -6.77
N LEU A 29 -5.13 7.79 -7.08
CA LEU A 29 -6.31 7.95 -6.23
C LEU A 29 -6.14 7.17 -4.93
N LEU A 30 -5.59 5.95 -5.00
CA LEU A 30 -5.24 5.14 -3.84
C LEU A 30 -4.34 5.91 -2.87
N GLY A 31 -3.24 6.51 -3.36
CA GLY A 31 -2.32 7.30 -2.53
C GLY A 31 -2.98 8.52 -1.90
N LYS A 32 -3.89 9.21 -2.61
CA LYS A 32 -4.67 10.31 -2.01
C LYS A 32 -5.58 9.81 -0.88
N ARG A 33 -6.18 8.63 -1.02
CA ARG A 33 -7.03 8.01 0.01
C ARG A 33 -6.24 7.50 1.22
N PHE A 34 -4.99 7.12 1.03
CA PHE A 34 -4.03 6.91 2.13
C PHE A 34 -3.59 8.22 2.82
N GLY A 35 -3.96 9.38 2.29
CA GLY A 35 -3.63 10.68 2.87
C GLY A 35 -2.31 11.28 2.37
N TYR A 36 -1.77 10.79 1.25
CA TYR A 36 -0.63 11.43 0.60
C TYR A 36 -1.09 12.61 -0.26
N SER A 37 -0.36 13.72 -0.13
CA SER A 37 -0.54 14.92 -0.95
C SER A 37 -0.04 14.71 -2.38
N THR A 38 -0.52 15.52 -3.33
CA THR A 38 -0.03 15.49 -4.72
C THR A 38 1.48 15.72 -4.80
N SER A 39 2.08 16.51 -3.89
CA SER A 39 3.53 16.71 -3.81
C SER A 39 4.29 15.44 -3.45
N GLU A 40 3.75 14.62 -2.55
CA GLU A 40 4.36 13.34 -2.15
C GLU A 40 4.22 12.27 -3.24
N LEU A 41 3.13 12.32 -4.02
CA LEU A 41 2.92 11.37 -5.14
C LEU A 41 3.81 11.66 -6.35
N LYS A 42 4.24 12.91 -6.56
CA LYS A 42 5.05 13.32 -7.73
C LYS A 42 6.37 12.54 -7.85
N PRO A 43 7.19 12.40 -6.79
CA PRO A 43 8.40 11.58 -6.83
C PRO A 43 8.13 10.12 -7.22
N TRP A 44 7.05 9.52 -6.74
CA TRP A 44 6.71 8.12 -7.06
C TRP A 44 6.29 7.95 -8.51
N ALA A 45 5.66 8.96 -9.13
CA ALA A 45 5.33 8.92 -10.56
C ALA A 45 6.55 8.81 -11.48
N MET A 46 7.75 9.13 -10.99
CA MET A 46 9.02 9.03 -11.73
C MET A 46 9.74 7.68 -11.52
N GLN A 47 9.22 6.82 -10.64
CA GLN A 47 9.81 5.51 -10.38
C GLN A 47 9.38 4.51 -11.46
N THR A 48 10.18 3.46 -11.65
CA THR A 48 9.87 2.37 -12.58
C THR A 48 8.55 1.67 -12.24
N ASP A 49 8.26 1.54 -10.94
CA ASP A 49 6.98 1.04 -10.43
C ASP A 49 6.44 2.00 -9.37
N PRO A 50 5.62 2.98 -9.78
CA PRO A 50 5.02 3.96 -8.88
C PRO A 50 4.13 3.33 -7.81
N SER A 51 3.30 2.36 -8.20
CA SER A 51 2.40 1.67 -7.27
C SER A 51 3.14 0.86 -6.22
N MET A 52 4.21 0.15 -6.58
CA MET A 52 5.05 -0.57 -5.64
C MET A 52 5.77 0.38 -4.68
N SER A 53 6.18 1.55 -5.17
CA SER A 53 6.81 2.59 -4.32
C SER A 53 5.82 3.14 -3.28
N LEU A 54 4.58 3.43 -3.68
CA LEU A 54 3.49 3.81 -2.78
C LEU A 54 3.20 2.72 -1.75
N LEU A 55 3.03 1.46 -2.19
CA LEU A 55 2.68 0.36 -1.30
C LEU A 55 3.83 0.01 -0.35
N ASN A 56 5.09 0.08 -0.78
CA ASN A 56 6.23 -0.11 0.12
C ASN A 56 6.24 0.91 1.26
N GLU A 57 6.00 2.19 0.96
CA GLU A 57 5.89 3.23 2.00
C GLU A 57 4.74 2.92 2.96
N TRP A 58 3.57 2.53 2.42
CA TRP A 58 2.40 2.19 3.22
C TRP A 58 2.67 1.01 4.17
N PHE A 59 3.26 -0.08 3.67
CA PHE A 59 3.58 -1.28 4.45
C PHE A 59 4.78 -1.08 5.39
N MET A 60 5.69 -0.16 5.08
CA MET A 60 6.78 0.21 5.99
C MET A 60 6.28 1.02 7.19
N THR A 61 5.23 1.81 7.00
CA THR A 61 4.71 2.73 8.03
C THR A 61 3.59 2.15 8.88
N HIS A 62 3.07 0.96 8.56
CA HIS A 62 1.98 0.30 9.28
C HIS A 62 2.35 -1.16 9.62
N LYS A 63 1.67 -1.75 10.60
CA LYS A 63 1.76 -3.20 10.79
C LYS A 63 1.15 -3.90 9.57
N THR A 64 1.67 -5.06 9.20
CA THR A 64 1.25 -5.80 7.99
C THR A 64 -0.27 -5.98 7.91
N ASP A 65 -0.91 -6.46 8.97
CA ASP A 65 -2.36 -6.69 8.99
C ASP A 65 -3.13 -5.37 8.81
N GLU A 66 -2.72 -4.30 9.52
CA GLU A 66 -3.34 -2.97 9.39
C GLU A 66 -3.16 -2.41 7.97
N ALA A 67 -1.99 -2.62 7.37
CA ALA A 67 -1.70 -2.19 6.01
C ALA A 67 -2.57 -2.92 4.98
N ILE A 68 -2.73 -4.24 5.14
CA ILE A 68 -3.58 -5.09 4.29
C ILE A 68 -5.03 -4.66 4.40
N TYR A 69 -5.57 -4.55 5.62
CA TYR A 69 -6.96 -4.18 5.83
C TYR A 69 -7.25 -2.75 5.36
N GLY A 70 -6.35 -1.81 5.61
CA GLY A 70 -6.44 -0.45 5.08
C GLY A 70 -6.43 -0.42 3.56
N LEU A 71 -5.56 -1.22 2.92
CA LEU A 71 -5.51 -1.36 1.46
C LEU A 71 -6.83 -1.92 0.91
N LEU A 72 -7.33 -3.03 1.47
CA LEU A 72 -8.61 -3.64 1.04
C LEU A 72 -9.77 -2.65 1.15
N LYS A 73 -9.87 -1.93 2.27
CA LYS A 73 -10.90 -0.90 2.47
C LYS A 73 -10.83 0.19 1.42
N VAL A 74 -9.65 0.74 1.15
CA VAL A 74 -9.52 1.80 0.13
C VAL A 74 -9.81 1.28 -1.26
N LEU A 75 -9.34 0.07 -1.60
CA LEU A 75 -9.62 -0.55 -2.90
C LEU A 75 -11.13 -0.71 -3.12
N HIS A 76 -11.86 -1.14 -2.08
CA HIS A 76 -13.32 -1.16 -2.10
C HIS A 76 -13.90 0.24 -2.34
N ASP A 77 -13.49 1.24 -1.55
CA ASP A 77 -13.99 2.61 -1.62
C ASP A 77 -13.72 3.31 -2.96
N ILE A 78 -12.64 2.95 -3.66
CA ILE A 78 -12.30 3.51 -4.98
C ILE A 78 -12.82 2.65 -6.15
N GLY A 79 -13.60 1.60 -5.86
CA GLY A 79 -14.19 0.74 -6.87
C GLY A 79 -13.18 -0.10 -7.63
N ARG A 80 -12.22 -0.72 -6.93
CA ARG A 80 -11.23 -1.66 -7.47
C ARG A 80 -11.38 -3.07 -6.90
N PRO A 81 -12.56 -3.71 -7.05
CA PRO A 81 -12.78 -5.08 -6.58
C PRO A 81 -11.90 -6.10 -7.31
N ASP A 82 -11.45 -5.79 -8.53
CA ASP A 82 -10.51 -6.59 -9.32
C ASP A 82 -9.16 -6.78 -8.61
N VAL A 83 -8.66 -5.72 -7.98
CA VAL A 83 -7.41 -5.75 -7.21
C VAL A 83 -7.64 -6.38 -5.84
N GLU A 84 -8.76 -6.05 -5.21
CA GLU A 84 -9.17 -6.60 -3.92
C GLU A 84 -9.23 -8.15 -3.95
N GLU A 85 -9.82 -8.70 -5.02
CA GLU A 85 -9.98 -10.14 -5.21
C GLU A 85 -8.64 -10.89 -5.23
N ILE A 86 -7.59 -10.30 -5.82
CA ILE A 86 -6.24 -10.91 -5.85
C ILE A 86 -5.71 -11.06 -4.43
N ILE A 87 -5.79 -10.00 -3.64
CA ILE A 87 -5.30 -9.97 -2.26
C ILE A 87 -6.09 -10.97 -1.42
N ARG A 88 -7.43 -10.95 -1.50
CA ARG A 88 -8.30 -11.87 -0.75
C ARG A 88 -8.04 -13.34 -1.07
N LYS A 89 -7.83 -13.67 -2.36
CA LYS A 89 -7.48 -15.04 -2.78
C LYS A 89 -6.16 -15.49 -2.19
N ALA A 90 -5.15 -14.62 -2.20
CA ALA A 90 -3.84 -14.95 -1.64
C ALA A 90 -3.90 -15.15 -0.11
N LEU A 91 -4.63 -14.30 0.61
CA LEU A 91 -4.84 -14.44 2.06
C LEU A 91 -5.61 -15.71 2.41
N THR A 92 -6.65 -16.03 1.64
CA THR A 92 -7.42 -17.28 1.81
C THR A 92 -6.53 -18.50 1.56
N ALA A 93 -5.67 -18.46 0.53
CA ALA A 93 -4.71 -19.53 0.24
C ALA A 93 -3.65 -19.69 1.33
N ALA A 94 -3.29 -18.60 2.03
CA ALA A 94 -2.41 -18.62 3.19
C ALA A 94 -3.10 -19.07 4.50
N GLY A 95 -4.43 -19.25 4.48
CA GLY A 95 -5.22 -19.64 5.66
C GLY A 95 -5.55 -18.47 6.60
N GLU A 96 -5.41 -17.23 6.14
CA GLU A 96 -5.77 -16.04 6.91
C GLU A 96 -7.25 -15.71 6.77
N LEU A 97 -7.92 -15.46 7.89
CA LEU A 97 -9.33 -15.06 7.94
C LEU A 97 -9.42 -13.54 7.90
N ILE A 98 -10.03 -13.01 6.83
CA ILE A 98 -10.33 -11.58 6.70
C ILE A 98 -11.74 -11.36 7.27
N PRO A 99 -11.91 -10.52 8.30
CA PRO A 99 -13.24 -10.15 8.79
C PRO A 99 -14.05 -9.45 7.68
N ASP A 100 -15.34 -9.77 7.56
CA ASP A 100 -16.22 -9.14 6.56
C ASP A 100 -16.56 -7.67 6.90
N ASP A 101 -16.43 -7.27 8.17
CA ASP A 101 -16.80 -5.95 8.68
C ASP A 101 -15.57 -5.21 9.23
N ILE A 102 -14.76 -4.65 8.32
CA ILE A 102 -13.53 -3.92 8.67
C ILE A 102 -13.88 -2.43 8.84
N SER A 103 -14.39 -2.07 10.00
CA SER A 103 -14.45 -0.66 10.43
C SER A 103 -13.08 -0.21 10.95
N MET A 104 -12.07 -0.11 10.08
CA MET A 104 -10.78 0.51 10.43
C MET A 104 -10.72 1.96 9.98
N ASP A 105 -10.45 2.88 10.90
CA ASP A 105 -10.06 4.24 10.57
C ASP A 105 -8.65 4.22 9.97
N ILE A 106 -8.53 4.63 8.72
CA ILE A 106 -7.24 4.73 8.02
C ILE A 106 -6.50 5.93 8.62
N LYS A 107 -5.69 5.67 9.64
CA LYS A 107 -4.81 6.67 10.25
C LYS A 107 -3.42 6.49 9.69
N ARG A 108 -3.00 7.39 8.80
CA ARG A 108 -1.59 7.50 8.42
C ARG A 108 -0.77 7.73 9.69
N LEU A 109 0.09 6.78 10.03
CA LEU A 109 1.03 6.98 11.14
C LEU A 109 1.96 8.16 10.81
N PRO A 110 2.31 9.02 11.80
CA PRO A 110 3.26 10.09 11.57
C PRO A 110 4.56 9.47 11.05
N PRO A 111 5.22 10.08 10.05
CA PRO A 111 6.50 9.58 9.58
C PRO A 111 7.45 9.50 10.79
N ILE A 112 7.88 8.29 11.12
CA ILE A 112 8.81 8.08 12.23
C ILE A 112 10.13 8.69 11.79
N PHE A 113 10.40 9.92 12.24
CA PHE A 113 11.70 10.54 12.08
C PHE A 113 12.67 9.83 13.03
N ILE A 114 13.33 8.77 12.56
CA ILE A 114 14.49 8.23 13.26
C ILE A 114 15.71 9.08 12.87
N SER A 115 15.81 10.28 13.45
CA SER A 115 17.06 11.03 13.42
C SER A 115 18.04 10.33 14.35
N TYR A 116 18.80 9.37 13.84
CA TYR A 116 20.05 8.97 14.47
C TYR A 116 21.05 10.14 14.30
N GLN A 117 20.92 11.17 15.13
CA GLN A 117 22.07 12.01 15.44
C GLN A 117 22.96 11.19 16.36
N TRP A 118 23.83 10.40 15.76
CA TRP A 118 25.05 9.98 16.44
C TRP A 118 25.78 11.26 16.81
N GLY A 119 25.64 11.68 18.06
CA GLY A 119 26.50 12.68 18.65
C GLY A 119 27.91 12.13 18.60
N SER A 120 28.65 12.48 17.54
CA SER A 120 30.10 12.39 17.53
C SER A 120 30.62 13.35 18.58
N GLN A 121 31.07 12.81 19.72
CA GLN A 121 32.15 13.34 20.54
C GLN A 121 32.68 12.26 21.49
#